data_AF-A0A3P1C2Y2-F1
#
_entry.id   AF-A0A3P1C2Y2-F1
#
_cell.length_a   1.000
_cell.length_b   1.000
_cell.length_c   1.000
_cell.angle_alpha   90.00
_cell.angle_beta   90.00
_cell.angle_gamma   90.00
#
_symmetry.space_group_name_H-M   'P 1'
#
loop_
_entity.id
_entity.type
_entity.pdbx_description
1 polymer ?
#
loop_
_entity_poly.entity_id
_entity_poly.type
_entity_poly.pdbx_seq_one_letter_code
_entity_poly.pdbx_strand_id
1 'polypeptide(L)'
;MAVVTTNRSRDTSQDQVSCSHCNHTEKADDRIRYTATVKWACDHCNESLGFTIPNNKEKVEELTVSCPHCGTATTLKPKNESSRLFYKNSGPGDPVFNLPLWFQTDIKGNLFWAFNREHLIEIRNYVTAKLRERQTTTHTTMVEKLPQFIKAAKNREVILKAIEKLMRK
;
A
#
# COMPACT_ATOMS: atom_id res chain seq x y z
N MET A 1 13.14 10.02 -9.43
CA MET A 1 12.00 10.07 -8.48
C MET A 1 10.91 9.14 -9.01
N ALA A 2 10.22 8.42 -8.13
CA ALA A 2 9.15 7.49 -8.50
C ALA A 2 7.79 8.23 -8.52
N VAL A 3 7.01 8.08 -9.59
CA VAL A 3 5.68 8.68 -9.70
C VAL A 3 4.66 7.56 -9.81
N VAL A 4 3.74 7.49 -8.86
CA VAL A 4 2.57 6.59 -8.90
C VAL A 4 1.35 7.46 -9.18
N THR A 5 0.76 7.33 -10.37
CA THR A 5 -0.48 8.00 -10.75
C THR A 5 -1.60 6.99 -10.77
N THR A 6 -2.40 6.89 -9.70
CA THR A 6 -3.65 6.13 -9.77
C THR A 6 -4.81 6.93 -9.18
N ASN A 7 -5.82 7.16 -10.03
CA ASN A 7 -7.13 7.68 -9.65
C ASN A 7 -8.17 6.55 -9.58
N ARG A 8 -7.76 5.27 -9.62
CA ARG A 8 -8.66 4.11 -9.69
C ARG A 8 -8.62 3.32 -8.39
N SER A 9 -9.80 3.06 -7.83
CA SER A 9 -9.94 2.60 -6.45
C SER A 9 -9.88 1.08 -6.25
N ARG A 10 -9.78 0.23 -7.29
CA ARG A 10 -9.90 -1.24 -7.08
C ARG A 10 -9.01 -2.14 -7.93
N ASP A 11 -8.62 -1.74 -9.14
CA ASP A 11 -7.67 -2.52 -9.94
C ASP A 11 -6.33 -1.81 -10.01
N THR A 12 -5.33 -2.40 -9.35
CA THR A 12 -3.96 -1.90 -9.24
C THR A 12 -2.98 -2.76 -10.04
N SER A 13 -3.46 -3.76 -10.79
CA SER A 13 -2.60 -4.67 -11.58
C SER A 13 -1.78 -3.94 -12.64
N GLN A 14 -2.34 -2.86 -13.19
CA GLN A 14 -1.70 -2.02 -14.21
C GLN A 14 -0.84 -0.89 -13.62
N ASP A 15 -0.83 -0.74 -12.29
CA ASP A 15 -0.04 0.30 -11.67
C ASP A 15 1.45 -0.06 -11.74
N GLN A 16 2.26 0.91 -12.16
CA GLN A 16 3.70 0.76 -12.30
C GLN A 16 4.41 1.95 -11.66
N VAL A 17 5.61 1.69 -11.16
CA VAL A 17 6.53 2.73 -10.74
C VAL A 17 7.66 2.82 -11.75
N SER A 18 7.99 4.05 -12.16
CA SER A 18 9.17 4.31 -13.00
C SER A 18 10.11 5.32 -12.33
N CYS A 19 11.41 5.07 -12.41
CA CYS A 19 12.44 5.94 -11.88
C CYS A 19 13.03 6.80 -12.99
N SER A 20 12.83 8.11 -12.92
CA SER A 20 13.38 9.07 -13.89
C SER A 20 14.91 9.22 -13.92
N HIS A 21 15.64 8.61 -12.98
CA HIS A 21 17.10 8.70 -12.92
C HIS A 21 17.81 7.52 -13.59
N CYS A 22 17.30 6.30 -13.38
CA CYS A 22 17.91 5.08 -13.88
C CYS A 22 17.00 4.28 -14.83
N ASN A 23 15.82 4.81 -15.18
CA ASN A 23 14.81 4.17 -16.02
C ASN A 23 14.28 2.82 -15.51
N HIS A 24 14.56 2.47 -14.26
CA HIS A 24 13.96 1.31 -13.61
C HIS A 24 12.43 1.41 -13.64
N THR A 25 11.77 0.33 -14.05
CA THR A 25 10.31 0.22 -14.05
C THR A 25 9.93 -1.09 -13.37
N GLU A 26 8.94 -1.05 -12.50
CA GLU A 26 8.41 -2.22 -11.77
C GLU A 26 6.89 -2.13 -11.75
N LYS A 27 6.21 -3.24 -12.08
CA LYS A 27 4.75 -3.35 -12.00
C LYS A 27 4.33 -3.82 -10.61
N ALA A 28 3.10 -3.50 -10.22
CA ALA A 28 2.53 -3.97 -8.96
C ALA A 28 2.53 -5.51 -8.86
N ASP A 29 2.29 -6.19 -9.98
CA ASP A 29 2.24 -7.66 -10.06
C ASP A 29 3.62 -8.31 -9.92
N ASP A 30 4.70 -7.61 -10.31
CA ASP A 30 6.08 -8.10 -10.13
C ASP A 30 6.44 -8.26 -8.64
N ARG A 31 5.65 -7.66 -7.74
CA ARG A 31 5.79 -7.72 -6.28
C ARG A 31 4.86 -8.73 -5.62
N ILE A 32 4.05 -9.46 -6.37
CA ILE A 32 3.23 -10.55 -5.84
C ILE A 32 4.14 -11.73 -5.48
N ARG A 33 3.96 -12.28 -4.28
CA ARG A 33 4.66 -13.46 -3.79
C ARG A 33 3.66 -14.48 -3.27
N TYR A 34 3.97 -15.75 -3.48
CA TYR A 34 3.19 -16.87 -3.03
C TYR A 34 3.86 -17.57 -1.85
N THR A 35 3.10 -17.79 -0.79
CA THR A 35 3.49 -18.68 0.30
C THR A 35 2.82 -20.02 0.04
N ALA A 36 3.63 -21.03 -0.26
CA ALA A 36 3.18 -22.40 -0.49
C ALA A 36 3.20 -23.14 0.85
N THR A 37 2.05 -23.67 1.29
CA THR A 37 1.93 -24.44 2.52
C THR A 37 1.34 -25.81 2.25
N VAL A 38 1.97 -26.85 2.78
CA VAL A 38 1.45 -28.21 2.79
C VAL A 38 1.30 -28.65 4.24
N LYS A 39 0.15 -29.25 4.57
CA LYS A 39 -0.07 -29.98 5.81
C LYS A 39 -0.54 -31.37 5.44
N TRP A 40 0.15 -32.41 5.91
CA TRP A 40 -0.22 -33.80 5.64
C TRP A 40 0.20 -34.70 6.80
N ALA A 41 -0.42 -35.88 6.87
CA ALA A 41 0.06 -36.97 7.72
C ALA A 41 0.88 -37.93 6.86
N CYS A 42 2.06 -38.34 7.31
CA CYS A 42 2.92 -39.23 6.55
C CYS A 42 2.28 -40.62 6.36
N ASP A 43 2.22 -41.12 5.13
CA ASP A 43 1.59 -42.41 4.82
C ASP A 43 2.29 -43.62 5.49
N HIS A 44 3.56 -43.47 5.90
CA HIS A 44 4.35 -44.55 6.48
C HIS A 44 4.40 -44.54 8.01
N CYS A 45 4.49 -43.37 8.65
CA CYS A 45 4.60 -43.26 10.12
C CYS A 45 3.44 -42.51 10.77
N ASN A 46 2.48 -42.02 9.98
CA ASN A 46 1.30 -41.27 10.41
C ASN A 46 1.60 -39.98 11.21
N GLU A 47 2.85 -39.51 11.17
CA GLU A 47 3.26 -38.26 11.80
C GLU A 47 2.67 -37.06 11.06
N SER A 48 2.17 -36.08 11.81
CA SER A 48 1.57 -34.86 11.25
C SER A 48 2.64 -33.83 10.94
N LEU A 49 2.73 -33.42 9.68
CA LEU A 49 3.78 -32.56 9.18
C LEU A 49 3.21 -31.31 8.50
N GLY A 50 3.95 -30.21 8.64
CA GLY A 50 3.64 -28.92 8.01
C GLY A 50 4.89 -28.31 7.41
N PHE A 51 4.86 -28.02 6.12
CA PHE A 51 5.97 -27.37 5.40
C PHE A 51 5.48 -26.08 4.75
N THR A 52 6.28 -25.03 4.87
CA THR A 52 5.98 -23.72 4.30
C THR A 52 7.18 -23.21 3.52
N ILE A 53 6.95 -22.85 2.26
CA ILE A 53 7.93 -22.16 1.41
C ILE A 53 7.41 -20.75 1.16
N PRO A 54 7.96 -19.73 1.84
CA PRO A 54 7.56 -18.35 1.63
C PRO A 54 8.21 -17.77 0.36
N ASN A 55 7.71 -16.61 -0.07
CA ASN A 55 8.35 -15.73 -1.04
C ASN A 55 8.58 -16.30 -2.45
N ASN A 56 7.75 -17.23 -2.92
CA ASN A 56 7.82 -17.73 -4.30
C ASN A 56 7.33 -16.65 -5.29
N LYS A 57 7.98 -16.52 -6.44
CA LYS A 57 7.52 -15.61 -7.51
C LYS A 57 6.29 -16.14 -8.24
N GLU A 58 6.20 -17.46 -8.36
CA GLU A 58 5.11 -18.17 -9.03
C GLU A 58 4.46 -19.14 -8.04
N LYS A 59 3.29 -19.67 -8.42
CA LYS A 59 2.62 -20.71 -7.63
C LYS A 59 3.45 -21.99 -7.70
N VAL A 60 3.59 -22.65 -6.56
CA VAL A 60 4.19 -23.99 -6.51
C VAL A 60 3.10 -24.99 -6.83
N GLU A 61 3.18 -25.69 -7.96
CA GLU A 61 2.17 -26.68 -8.34
C GLU A 61 2.37 -28.01 -7.61
N GLU A 62 3.63 -28.41 -7.42
CA GLU A 62 4.00 -29.66 -6.76
C GLU A 62 5.19 -29.42 -5.84
N LEU A 63 5.17 -30.09 -4.68
CA LEU A 63 6.25 -30.05 -3.72
C LEU A 63 6.59 -31.47 -3.25
N THR A 64 7.81 -31.90 -3.50
CA THR A 64 8.36 -33.15 -2.94
C THR A 64 8.97 -32.86 -1.58
N VAL A 65 8.52 -33.60 -0.58
CA VAL A 65 8.92 -33.44 0.82
C VAL A 65 9.28 -34.79 1.41
N SER A 66 10.37 -34.83 2.17
CA SER A 66 10.78 -36.04 2.90
C SER A 66 10.29 -35.95 4.34
N CYS A 67 9.67 -37.02 4.83
CA CYS A 67 9.31 -37.14 6.24
C CYS A 67 10.58 -37.11 7.09
N PRO A 68 10.72 -36.19 8.06
CA PRO A 68 11.91 -36.13 8.92
C PRO A 68 12.01 -37.33 9.88
N HIS A 69 10.92 -38.08 10.07
CA HIS A 69 10.88 -39.23 10.98
C HIS A 69 11.25 -40.56 10.30
N CYS A 70 10.65 -40.88 9.15
CA CYS A 70 10.88 -42.16 8.44
C CYS A 70 11.65 -42.02 7.11
N GLY A 71 11.94 -40.79 6.67
CA GLY A 71 12.67 -40.53 5.41
C GLY A 71 11.87 -40.73 4.13
N THR A 72 10.62 -41.21 4.20
CA THR A 72 9.76 -41.39 3.02
C THR A 72 9.49 -40.06 2.34
N ALA A 73 9.75 -39.99 1.04
CA ALA A 73 9.44 -38.83 0.22
C ALA A 73 8.05 -38.96 -0.42
N THR A 74 7.27 -37.89 -0.36
CA THR A 74 5.93 -37.81 -0.96
C THR A 74 5.82 -36.50 -1.75
N THR A 75 5.14 -36.54 -2.90
CA THR A 75 4.82 -35.35 -3.70
C THR A 75 3.41 -34.89 -3.39
N LEU A 76 3.26 -33.62 -3.02
CA LEU A 76 2.01 -33.04 -2.58
C LEU A 76 1.73 -31.73 -3.31
N LYS A 77 0.44 -31.41 -3.50
CA LYS A 77 0.00 -30.12 -4.06
C LYS A 77 -0.16 -29.09 -2.93
N PRO A 78 0.66 -28.04 -2.86
CA PRO A 78 0.56 -27.05 -1.80
C PRO A 78 -0.60 -26.08 -2.00
N LYS A 79 -1.12 -25.57 -0.88
CA LYS A 79 -1.97 -24.40 -0.88
C LYS A 79 -1.11 -23.16 -1.10
N ASN A 80 -1.39 -22.41 -2.15
CA ASN A 80 -0.68 -21.16 -2.48
C ASN A 80 -1.51 -19.96 -2.01
N GLU A 81 -0.98 -19.19 -1.07
CA GLU A 81 -1.56 -17.92 -0.62
C GLU A 81 -0.75 -16.76 -1.20
N SER A 82 -1.40 -15.85 -1.92
CA SER A 82 -0.74 -14.68 -2.51
C SER A 82 -0.66 -13.53 -1.51
N SER A 83 0.43 -12.78 -1.59
CA SER A 83 0.66 -11.55 -0.83
C SER A 83 1.42 -10.57 -1.71
N ARG A 84 1.23 -9.27 -1.50
CA ARG A 84 1.99 -8.24 -2.22
C ARG A 84 3.08 -7.69 -1.31
N LEU A 85 4.31 -7.64 -1.81
CA LEU A 85 5.38 -6.95 -1.10
C LEU A 85 5.19 -5.43 -1.22
N PHE A 86 5.48 -4.71 -0.15
CA PHE A 86 5.48 -3.25 -0.10
C PHE A 86 6.90 -2.71 0.14
N TYR A 87 7.19 -1.50 -0.32
CA TYR A 87 8.40 -0.79 0.07
C TYR A 87 8.29 -0.37 1.54
N LYS A 88 9.43 -0.30 2.23
CA LYS A 88 9.47 0.24 3.59
C LYS A 88 9.31 1.75 3.53
N ASN A 89 8.31 2.27 4.23
CA ASN A 89 8.07 3.71 4.37
C ASN A 89 7.58 3.98 5.79
N SER A 90 8.08 5.05 6.39
CA SER A 90 7.76 5.46 7.76
C SER A 90 6.58 6.43 7.84
N GLY A 91 6.09 6.92 6.69
CA GLY A 91 5.01 7.87 6.60
C GLY A 91 3.85 7.39 5.71
N PRO A 92 2.96 8.31 5.29
CA PRO A 92 1.92 8.04 4.31
C PRO A 92 2.53 7.50 3.02
N GLY A 93 2.11 6.30 2.65
CA GLY A 93 2.50 5.63 1.42
C GLY A 93 1.37 5.57 0.42
N ASP A 94 1.71 5.43 -0.85
CA ASP A 94 0.73 5.04 -1.85
C ASP A 94 0.22 3.59 -1.57
N PRO A 95 -1.03 3.26 -1.91
CA PRO A 95 -1.64 1.98 -1.55
C PRO A 95 -1.07 0.77 -2.32
N VAL A 96 -0.24 0.98 -3.34
CA VAL A 96 0.23 -0.08 -4.24
C VAL A 96 1.64 -0.52 -3.88
N PHE A 97 2.55 0.45 -3.75
CA PHE A 97 3.96 0.24 -3.51
C PHE A 97 4.38 0.66 -2.10
N ASN A 98 3.55 1.43 -1.38
CA ASN A 98 3.90 2.07 -0.11
C ASN A 98 5.08 3.04 -0.23
N LEU A 99 5.28 3.64 -1.39
CA LEU A 99 6.25 4.71 -1.60
C LEU A 99 5.71 6.04 -1.05
N PRO A 100 6.58 6.96 -0.61
CA PRO A 100 6.15 8.25 -0.09
C PRO A 100 5.34 9.05 -1.13
N LEU A 101 4.21 9.63 -0.70
CA LEU A 101 3.34 10.41 -1.59
C LEU A 101 4.06 11.61 -2.22
N TRP A 102 3.74 11.93 -3.48
CA TRP A 102 4.37 13.05 -4.19
C TRP A 102 4.02 14.41 -3.56
N PHE A 103 2.74 14.59 -3.22
CA PHE A 103 2.20 15.80 -2.61
C PHE A 103 2.27 15.70 -1.09
N GLN A 104 3.47 15.89 -0.53
CA GLN A 104 3.66 15.99 0.90
C GLN A 104 4.67 17.09 1.27
N THR A 105 4.52 17.66 2.46
CA THR A 105 5.45 18.65 3.04
C THR A 105 5.30 18.69 4.56
N ASP A 106 6.39 18.99 5.26
CA ASP A 106 6.31 19.30 6.68
C ASP A 106 5.72 20.70 6.89
N ILE A 107 4.87 20.83 7.91
CA ILE A 107 4.30 22.08 8.39
C ILE A 107 4.43 22.11 9.92
N LYS A 108 5.50 22.74 10.42
CA LYS A 108 5.77 22.89 11.85
C LYS A 108 5.82 21.53 12.58
N GLY A 109 6.51 20.55 12.00
CA GLY A 109 6.62 19.19 12.54
C GLY A 109 5.39 18.31 12.30
N ASN A 110 4.39 18.79 11.55
CA ASN A 110 3.24 18.00 11.14
C ASN A 110 3.32 17.72 9.64
N LEU A 111 3.25 16.45 9.27
CA LEU A 111 3.26 16.05 7.87
C LEU A 111 1.91 16.34 7.21
N PHE A 112 1.91 17.28 6.27
CA PHE A 112 0.80 17.50 5.35
C PHE A 112 0.99 16.65 4.10
N TRP A 113 -0.07 16.00 3.63
CA TRP A 113 -0.03 15.19 2.42
C TRP A 113 -1.37 15.14 1.69
N ALA A 114 -1.33 14.79 0.41
CA ALA A 114 -2.49 14.52 -0.44
C ALA A 114 -2.15 13.42 -1.47
N PHE A 115 -3.18 12.74 -1.97
CA PHE A 115 -3.01 11.65 -2.96
C PHE A 115 -2.78 12.21 -4.37
N ASN A 116 -3.58 13.19 -4.75
CA ASN A 116 -3.58 13.80 -6.07
C ASN A 116 -3.96 15.28 -5.96
N ARG A 117 -4.01 15.97 -7.11
CA ARG A 117 -4.36 17.40 -7.17
C ARG A 117 -5.81 17.67 -6.76
N GLU A 118 -6.73 16.76 -7.06
CA GLU A 118 -8.14 16.87 -6.66
C GLU A 118 -8.26 16.90 -5.14
N HIS A 119 -7.56 15.99 -4.45
CA HIS A 119 -7.47 15.97 -2.99
C HIS A 119 -6.88 17.29 -2.44
N LEU A 120 -5.83 17.85 -3.06
CA LEU A 120 -5.31 19.18 -2.67
C LEU A 120 -6.38 20.28 -2.81
N ILE A 121 -7.16 20.26 -3.90
CA ILE A 121 -8.21 21.23 -4.16
C ILE A 121 -9.35 21.10 -3.13
N GLU A 122 -9.75 19.87 -2.79
CA GLU A 122 -10.75 19.61 -1.75
C GLU A 122 -10.32 20.18 -0.39
N ILE A 123 -9.08 19.91 0.03
CA ILE A 123 -8.53 20.48 1.27
C ILE A 123 -8.49 22.00 1.18
N ARG A 124 -8.03 22.58 0.04
CA ARG A 124 -7.98 24.03 -0.16
C ARG A 124 -9.36 24.67 -0.02
N ASN A 125 -10.37 24.08 -0.65
CA ASN A 125 -11.75 24.59 -0.61
C ASN A 125 -12.27 24.57 0.83
N TYR A 126 -12.03 23.48 1.57
CA TYR A 126 -12.40 23.38 2.99
C TYR A 126 -11.69 24.42 3.88
N VAL A 127 -10.38 24.60 3.70
CA VAL A 127 -9.57 25.55 4.48
C VAL A 127 -9.97 27.00 4.18
N THR A 128 -10.40 27.28 2.94
CA THR A 128 -10.82 28.61 2.48
C THR A 128 -12.24 28.97 2.90
N ALA A 129 -13.11 27.97 3.14
CA ALA A 129 -14.48 28.21 3.57
C ALA A 129 -14.54 29.03 4.88
N LYS A 130 -15.37 30.09 4.88
CA LYS A 130 -15.63 30.91 6.08
C LYS A 130 -16.53 30.16 7.06
N LEU A 131 -17.56 29.50 6.54
CA LEU A 131 -18.46 28.60 7.26
C LEU A 131 -18.19 27.17 6.78
N ARG A 132 -18.04 26.23 7.72
CA ARG A 132 -17.78 24.82 7.41
C ARG A 132 -19.00 24.02 7.78
N GLU A 133 -19.83 23.79 6.78
CA GLU A 133 -21.07 23.04 6.94
C GLU A 133 -20.81 21.54 6.85
N ARG A 134 -21.52 20.80 7.69
CA ARG A 134 -21.55 19.35 7.59
C ARG A 134 -22.40 18.98 6.37
N GLN A 135 -21.78 18.38 5.37
CA GLN A 135 -22.47 18.03 4.11
C GLN A 135 -23.42 16.85 4.26
N THR A 136 -23.19 15.96 5.23
CA THR A 136 -23.98 14.76 5.44
C THR A 136 -24.02 14.36 6.90
N THR A 137 -25.18 13.88 7.36
CA THR A 137 -25.35 13.31 8.70
C THR A 137 -25.14 11.80 8.74
N THR A 138 -25.17 11.12 7.58
CA THR A 138 -25.16 9.65 7.49
C THR A 138 -23.76 9.05 7.48
N HIS A 139 -22.76 9.81 7.02
CA HIS A 139 -21.38 9.37 6.96
C HIS A 139 -20.42 10.53 7.24
N THR A 140 -19.17 10.20 7.52
CA THR A 140 -18.11 11.18 7.74
C THR A 140 -17.36 11.41 6.43
N THR A 141 -17.30 12.66 5.98
CA THR A 141 -16.56 13.05 4.78
C THR A 141 -15.04 13.04 5.02
N MET A 142 -14.24 13.03 3.95
CA MET A 142 -12.78 13.12 4.05
C MET A 142 -12.35 14.37 4.83
N VAL A 143 -12.96 15.53 4.53
CA VAL A 143 -12.60 16.82 5.16
C VAL A 143 -12.86 16.85 6.67
N GLU A 144 -13.85 16.10 7.14
CA GLU A 144 -14.13 15.95 8.59
C GLU A 144 -13.05 15.14 9.30
N LYS A 145 -12.48 14.13 8.61
CA LYS A 145 -11.38 13.29 9.11
C LYS A 145 -10.01 13.95 9.03
N LEU A 146 -9.92 15.18 8.50
CA LEU A 146 -8.63 15.88 8.44
C LEU A 146 -8.04 16.11 9.83
N PRO A 147 -6.70 15.98 9.96
CA PRO A 147 -5.99 16.33 11.19
C PRO A 147 -6.30 17.74 11.69
N GLN A 148 -6.30 17.91 13.01
CA GLN A 148 -6.67 19.18 13.63
C GLN A 148 -5.76 20.34 13.21
N PHE A 149 -4.48 20.09 12.92
CA PHE A 149 -3.55 21.14 12.48
C PHE A 149 -3.95 21.75 11.12
N ILE A 150 -4.60 20.98 10.24
CA ILE A 150 -5.13 21.46 8.96
C ILE A 150 -6.41 22.28 9.20
N LYS A 151 -7.25 21.83 10.14
CA LYS A 151 -8.53 22.48 10.45
C LYS A 151 -8.38 23.78 11.26
N ALA A 152 -7.31 23.92 12.03
CA ALA A 152 -7.10 25.07 12.91
C ALA A 152 -7.00 26.38 12.13
N ALA A 153 -7.85 27.36 12.48
CA ALA A 153 -7.90 28.67 11.80
C ALA A 153 -6.54 29.39 11.78
N LYS A 154 -5.77 29.31 12.85
CA LYS A 154 -4.41 29.89 12.96
C LYS A 154 -3.40 29.35 11.94
N ASN A 155 -3.65 28.18 11.36
CA ASN A 155 -2.77 27.56 10.37
C ASN A 155 -3.23 27.82 8.93
N ARG A 156 -4.38 28.46 8.72
CA ARG A 156 -5.02 28.64 7.41
C ARG A 156 -4.05 29.16 6.33
N GLU A 157 -3.37 30.27 6.60
CA GLU A 157 -2.45 30.88 5.63
C GLU A 157 -1.28 29.95 5.29
N VAL A 158 -0.72 29.27 6.30
CA VAL A 158 0.40 28.36 6.11
C VAL A 158 -0.01 27.13 5.30
N ILE A 159 -1.20 26.58 5.57
CA ILE A 159 -1.75 25.45 4.80
C ILE A 159 -1.99 25.87 3.34
N LEU A 160 -2.62 27.02 3.09
CA LEU A 160 -2.89 27.49 1.73
C LEU A 160 -1.60 27.70 0.94
N LYS A 161 -0.58 28.32 1.56
CA LYS A 161 0.75 28.48 0.95
C LYS A 161 1.42 27.14 0.65
N ALA A 162 1.29 26.16 1.54
CA ALA A 162 1.80 24.81 1.32
C ALA A 162 1.10 24.13 0.13
N ILE A 163 -0.23 24.24 0.05
CA ILE A 163 -1.01 23.69 -1.07
C ILE A 163 -0.58 24.34 -2.38
N GLU A 164 -0.45 25.66 -2.45
CA GLU A 164 0.01 26.36 -3.66
C GLU A 164 1.39 25.90 -4.12
N LYS A 165 2.32 25.70 -3.17
CA LYS A 165 3.65 25.15 -3.48
C LYS A 165 3.55 23.73 -4.04
N LEU A 166 2.73 22.87 -3.42
CA LEU A 166 2.53 21.50 -3.87
C LEU A 166 1.81 21.42 -5.22
N MET A 167 0.93 22.38 -5.54
CA MET A 167 0.28 22.46 -6.85
C MET A 167 1.25 22.79 -7.99
N ARG A 168 2.44 23.34 -7.70
CA ARG A 168 3.48 23.63 -8.72
C ARG A 168 4.49 22.50 -8.93
N LYS A 169 4.48 21.49 -8.06
CA LYS A 169 5.19 20.22 -8.29
C LYS A 169 4.49 19.43 -9.38
#